data_AF-A0AB38DM36-F1
#
_entry.id   AF-A0AB38DM36-F1
#
_cell.length_a   1.000
_cell.length_b   1.000
_cell.length_c   1.000
_cell.angle_alpha   90.00
_cell.angle_beta   90.00
_cell.angle_gamma   90.00
#
_symmetry.space_group_name_H-M   'P 1'
#
loop_
_entity.id
_entity.type
_entity.pdbx_description
1 polymer ?
#
loop_
_entity_poly.entity_id
_entity_poly.type
_entity_poly.pdbx_seq_one_letter_code
_entity_poly.pdbx_strand_id
1 'polypeptide(L)'
;MNDARLDVLRRKIDWNLACGALADADLLVTSDDGGFPVVVALEEEPLSILLGRLRAVGGYANLFVEGVNGSVRRVSAIGEVSSLRHADDRLVDTDRPGPGATVGMFLDYLDRCPNGVVLSMDTSRQSCVRDSGKVEFAGATP
;
A
#
# COMPACT_ATOMS: atom_id res chain seq x y z
N MET A 1 0.14 -19.06 -8.40
CA MET A 1 -1.33 -18.83 -8.25
C MET A 1 -1.61 -17.39 -7.82
N ASN A 2 -0.80 -16.79 -6.94
CA ASN A 2 -0.95 -15.39 -6.54
C ASN A 2 -0.60 -14.38 -7.65
N ASP A 3 0.35 -14.70 -8.53
CA ASP A 3 0.76 -13.79 -9.62
C ASP A 3 -0.40 -13.47 -10.59
N ALA A 4 -1.18 -14.47 -11.00
CA ALA A 4 -2.34 -14.24 -11.87
C ALA A 4 -3.41 -13.36 -11.21
N ARG A 5 -3.58 -13.46 -9.89
CA ARG A 5 -4.51 -12.60 -9.13
C ARG A 5 -3.97 -11.17 -9.03
N LEU A 6 -2.68 -11.01 -8.76
CA LEU A 6 -2.02 -9.70 -8.76
C LEU A 6 -2.12 -9.03 -10.14
N ASP A 7 -1.97 -9.79 -11.24
CA ASP A 7 -2.10 -9.26 -12.60
C ASP A 7 -3.54 -8.84 -12.94
N VAL A 8 -4.53 -9.60 -12.47
CA VAL A 8 -5.95 -9.21 -12.60
C VAL A 8 -6.23 -7.95 -11.78
N LEU A 9 -5.77 -7.91 -10.53
CA LEU A 9 -5.93 -6.76 -9.66
C LEU A 9 -5.27 -5.52 -10.26
N ARG A 10 -4.03 -5.65 -10.74
CA ARG A 10 -3.29 -4.55 -11.38
C ARG A 10 -4.04 -3.98 -12.58
N ARG A 11 -4.50 -4.84 -13.51
CA ARG A 11 -5.31 -4.40 -14.65
C ARG A 11 -6.59 -3.69 -14.22
N LYS A 12 -7.26 -4.19 -13.18
CA LYS A 12 -8.47 -3.58 -12.62
C LYS A 12 -8.18 -2.19 -12.05
N ILE A 13 -7.08 -2.02 -11.31
CA ILE A 13 -6.66 -0.72 -10.77
C ILE A 13 -6.30 0.24 -11.89
N ASP A 14 -5.47 -0.19 -12.85
CA ASP A 14 -5.03 0.64 -13.98
C ASP A 14 -6.23 1.15 -14.80
N TRP A 15 -7.21 0.29 -15.08
CA TRP A 15 -8.45 0.70 -15.75
C TRP A 15 -9.23 1.75 -14.94
N ASN A 16 -9.37 1.54 -13.63
CA ASN A 16 -10.13 2.44 -12.79
C ASN A 16 -9.44 3.79 -12.59
N LEU A 17 -8.11 3.82 -12.60
CA LEU A 17 -7.31 5.05 -12.60
C LEU A 17 -7.40 5.81 -13.92
N ALA A 18 -7.43 5.10 -15.04
CA ALA A 18 -7.51 5.73 -16.35
C ALA A 18 -8.90 6.33 -16.62
N CYS A 19 -9.96 5.57 -16.37
CA CYS A 19 -11.30 5.88 -16.86
C CYS A 19 -12.45 5.43 -15.92
N GLY A 20 -12.16 5.01 -14.69
CA GLY A 20 -13.17 4.41 -13.79
C GLY A 20 -13.31 5.12 -12.45
N ALA A 21 -13.66 4.37 -11.41
CA ALA A 21 -14.01 4.92 -10.10
C ALA A 21 -12.85 5.61 -9.35
N LEU A 22 -11.63 5.50 -9.86
CA LEU A 22 -10.43 6.12 -9.31
C LEU A 22 -9.86 7.23 -10.19
N ALA A 23 -10.53 7.61 -11.28
CA ALA A 23 -10.02 8.62 -12.22
C ALA A 23 -9.85 10.00 -11.54
N ASP A 24 -10.76 10.33 -10.62
CA ASP A 24 -10.70 11.56 -9.81
C ASP A 24 -10.16 11.30 -8.39
N ALA A 25 -9.57 10.14 -8.12
CA ALA A 25 -9.05 9.84 -6.80
C ALA A 25 -7.75 10.60 -6.53
N ASP A 26 -7.71 11.33 -5.40
CA ASP A 26 -6.50 12.01 -4.94
C ASP A 26 -5.42 11.00 -4.53
N LEU A 27 -4.55 10.61 -5.47
CA LEU A 27 -3.37 9.81 -5.19
C LEU A 27 -2.35 10.65 -4.41
N LEU A 28 -2.25 10.40 -3.11
CA LEU A 28 -1.46 11.20 -2.18
C LEU A 28 0.05 11.05 -2.35
N VAL A 29 0.49 10.01 -3.05
CA VAL A 29 1.91 9.75 -3.29
C VAL A 29 2.27 10.06 -4.73
N THR A 30 3.09 11.08 -4.92
CA THR A 30 3.70 11.45 -6.19
C THR A 30 5.20 11.18 -6.12
N SER A 31 5.77 10.62 -7.18
CA SER A 31 7.22 10.47 -7.34
C SER A 31 7.88 11.80 -7.73
N ASP A 32 9.20 11.85 -7.64
CA ASP A 32 9.98 13.04 -8.01
C ASP A 32 9.79 13.45 -9.49
N ASP A 33 9.43 12.50 -10.35
CA ASP A 33 9.14 12.73 -11.77
C ASP A 33 7.68 13.18 -12.05
N GLY A 34 6.88 13.42 -11.01
CA GLY A 34 5.46 13.78 -11.14
C GLY A 34 4.53 12.60 -11.44
N GLY A 35 5.03 11.36 -11.40
CA GLY A 35 4.23 10.15 -11.56
C GLY A 35 3.55 9.73 -10.26
N PHE A 36 2.59 8.80 -10.34
CA PHE A 36 1.94 8.22 -9.16
C PHE A 36 2.31 6.75 -9.05
N PRO A 37 3.33 6.38 -8.25
CA PRO A 37 3.72 4.98 -8.11
C PRO A 37 2.56 4.18 -7.52
N VAL A 38 2.17 3.10 -8.20
CA VAL A 38 1.10 2.20 -7.79
C VAL A 38 1.67 0.81 -7.52
N VAL A 39 1.39 0.28 -6.32
CA VAL A 39 1.73 -1.09 -5.93
C VAL A 39 0.44 -1.82 -5.57
N VAL A 40 0.32 -3.06 -6.03
CA VAL A 40 -0.79 -3.94 -5.66
C VAL A 40 -0.32 -5.07 -4.75
N ALA A 41 -1.21 -5.54 -3.89
CA ALA A 41 -0.97 -6.63 -2.95
C ALA A 41 -2.24 -7.42 -2.64
N LEU A 42 -2.09 -8.61 -2.07
CA LEU A 42 -3.15 -9.44 -1.52
C LEU A 42 -2.99 -9.50 0.00
N GLU A 43 -4.09 -9.46 0.75
CA GLU A 43 -4.03 -9.49 2.22
C GLU A 43 -3.35 -10.74 2.79
N GLU A 44 -3.48 -11.86 2.09
CA GLU A 44 -2.94 -13.16 2.49
C GLU A 44 -1.43 -13.32 2.23
N GLU A 45 -0.81 -12.40 1.48
CA GLU A 45 0.60 -12.53 1.18
C GLU A 45 1.49 -12.08 2.34
N PRO A 46 2.72 -12.60 2.44
CA PRO A 46 3.66 -12.17 3.47
C PRO A 46 4.01 -10.69 3.30
N LEU A 47 4.01 -9.94 4.39
CA LEU A 47 4.36 -8.52 4.39
C LEU A 47 5.77 -8.27 3.83
N SER A 48 6.69 -9.24 4.02
CA SER A 48 8.04 -9.20 3.46
C SER A 48 8.08 -9.10 1.93
N ILE A 49 7.10 -9.72 1.24
CA ILE A 49 6.96 -9.64 -0.23
C ILE A 49 6.51 -8.24 -0.63
N LEU A 50 5.50 -7.68 0.07
CA LEU A 50 5.07 -6.29 -0.15
C LEU A 50 6.21 -5.30 0.09
N LEU A 51 6.98 -5.44 1.16
CA LEU A 51 8.16 -4.60 1.45
C LEU A 51 9.21 -4.72 0.33
N GLY A 52 9.38 -5.91 -0.25
CA GLY A 52 10.21 -6.11 -1.45
C GLY A 52 9.73 -5.27 -2.64
N ARG A 53 8.42 -5.26 -2.91
CA ARG A 53 7.83 -4.49 -4.02
C ARG A 53 7.86 -2.98 -3.77
N LEU A 54 7.60 -2.53 -2.54
CA LEU A 54 7.74 -1.13 -2.15
C LEU A 54 9.19 -0.64 -2.33
N ARG A 55 10.18 -1.44 -1.94
CA ARG A 55 11.60 -1.13 -2.21
C ARG A 55 11.91 -0.97 -3.69
N ALA A 56 11.37 -1.85 -4.53
CA ALA A 56 11.61 -1.82 -5.98
C ALA A 56 11.09 -0.53 -6.65
N VAL A 57 10.10 0.16 -6.05
CA VAL A 57 9.57 1.44 -6.52
C VAL A 57 10.12 2.66 -5.76
N GLY A 58 11.18 2.47 -4.96
CA GLY A 58 11.85 3.57 -4.23
C GLY A 58 11.43 3.73 -2.77
N GLY A 59 10.47 2.94 -2.29
CA GLY A 59 9.99 2.92 -0.91
C GLY A 59 8.67 3.67 -0.69
N TYR A 60 8.15 4.36 -1.70
CA TYR A 60 6.91 5.12 -1.61
C TYR A 60 5.94 4.73 -2.73
N ALA A 61 4.66 4.58 -2.42
CA ALA A 61 3.63 4.18 -3.37
C ALA A 61 2.21 4.44 -2.86
N ASN A 62 1.27 4.59 -3.80
CA ASN A 62 -0.14 4.35 -3.57
C ASN A 62 -0.36 2.82 -3.62
N LEU A 63 -0.67 2.24 -2.48
CA LEU A 63 -0.85 0.81 -2.29
C LEU A 63 -2.34 0.45 -2.40
N PHE A 64 -2.66 -0.57 -3.20
CA PHE A 64 -3.98 -1.18 -3.28
C PHE A 64 -3.91 -2.64 -2.88
N VAL A 65 -4.62 -3.02 -1.82
CA VAL A 65 -4.61 -4.37 -1.28
C VAL A 65 -5.96 -5.01 -1.45
N GLU A 66 -6.02 -6.15 -2.16
CA GLU A 66 -7.23 -6.95 -2.26
C GLU A 66 -7.33 -7.95 -1.10
N GLY A 67 -8.45 -7.91 -0.39
CA GLY A 67 -8.80 -8.86 0.64
C GLY A 67 -9.47 -10.11 0.11
N VAL A 68 -9.59 -11.11 0.98
CA VAL A 68 -10.15 -12.43 0.62
C VAL A 68 -11.59 -12.38 0.09
N ASN A 69 -12.34 -11.33 0.45
CA ASN A 69 -13.72 -11.10 0.01
C ASN A 69 -13.81 -10.28 -1.29
N GLY A 70 -12.68 -9.98 -1.94
CA GLY A 70 -12.61 -9.13 -3.14
C GLY A 70 -12.73 -7.63 -2.87
N SER A 71 -12.76 -7.21 -1.59
CA SER A 71 -12.70 -5.81 -1.20
C SER A 71 -11.28 -5.27 -1.38
N VAL A 72 -11.14 -4.06 -1.92
CA VAL A 72 -9.83 -3.41 -2.05
C VAL A 72 -9.70 -2.29 -1.03
N ARG A 73 -8.58 -2.27 -0.30
CA ARG A 73 -8.15 -1.17 0.57
C ARG A 73 -7.07 -0.36 -0.13
N ARG A 74 -7.18 0.95 -0.10
CA ARG A 74 -6.13 1.88 -0.52
C ARG A 74 -5.38 2.38 0.70
N VAL A 75 -4.06 2.48 0.56
CA VAL A 75 -3.15 2.94 1.59
C VAL A 75 -2.06 3.79 0.93
N SER A 76 -1.57 4.81 1.61
CA SER A 76 -0.47 5.64 1.13
C SER A 76 0.80 5.31 1.89
N ALA A 77 1.83 4.88 1.17
CA ALA A 77 3.19 4.72 1.68
C ALA A 77 4.01 5.94 1.24
N ILE A 78 4.27 6.85 2.19
CA ILE A 78 4.98 8.12 1.95
C ILE A 78 6.38 8.00 2.57
N GLY A 79 7.42 8.51 1.91
CA GLY A 79 8.75 8.56 2.50
C GLY A 79 8.74 9.33 3.83
N GLU A 80 9.43 8.84 4.86
CA GLU A 80 9.37 9.45 6.21
C GLU A 80 9.74 10.95 6.19
N VAL A 81 10.76 11.32 5.41
CA VAL A 81 11.23 12.72 5.29
C VAL A 81 10.14 13.65 4.74
N SER A 82 9.20 13.11 3.95
CA SER A 82 8.07 13.84 3.38
C SER A 82 6.79 13.68 4.21
N SER A 83 6.83 12.94 5.32
CA SER A 83 5.68 12.78 6.20
C SER A 83 5.56 13.99 7.13
N LEU A 84 4.61 14.88 6.83
CA LEU A 84 4.31 16.07 7.66
C LEU A 84 3.72 15.72 9.05
N ARG A 85 3.45 14.43 9.32
CA ARG A 85 2.85 13.95 10.57
C ARG A 85 3.78 12.94 11.22
N HIS A 86 3.91 13.03 12.54
CA HIS A 86 4.59 11.99 13.32
C HIS A 86 3.73 10.72 13.30
N ALA A 87 4.32 9.59 12.93
CA ALA A 87 3.64 8.31 12.97
C ALA A 87 3.31 7.91 14.42
N ASP A 88 2.24 7.13 14.59
CA ASP A 88 1.87 6.61 15.91
C ASP A 88 2.82 5.51 16.38
N ASP A 89 3.44 4.80 15.43
CA ASP A 89 4.37 3.71 15.72
C ASP A 89 5.46 3.56 14.67
N ARG A 90 6.54 2.87 15.04
CA ARG A 90 7.70 2.57 14.20
C ARG A 90 8.04 1.09 14.31
N LEU A 91 7.65 0.30 13.31
CA LEU A 91 7.99 -1.12 13.20
C LEU A 91 9.37 -1.29 12.54
N VAL A 92 10.38 -0.78 13.23
CA VAL A 92 11.78 -0.75 12.79
C VAL A 92 12.64 -1.64 13.70
N ASP A 93 13.83 -2.02 13.23
CA ASP A 93 14.80 -2.84 13.98
C ASP A 93 14.20 -4.08 14.68
N THR A 94 14.07 -4.04 16.01
CA THR A 94 13.58 -5.13 16.86
C THR A 94 12.06 -5.29 16.85
N ASP A 95 11.33 -4.24 16.50
CA ASP A 95 9.86 -4.24 16.39
C ASP A 95 9.39 -4.57 14.96
N ARG A 96 10.30 -5.10 14.12
CA ARG A 96 9.96 -5.49 12.77
C ARG A 96 8.90 -6.59 12.75
N PRO A 97 7.98 -6.56 11.78
CA PRO A 97 7.01 -7.62 11.61
C PRO A 97 7.70 -8.98 11.45
N GLY A 98 7.25 -9.96 12.23
CA GLY A 98 7.79 -11.32 12.15
C GLY A 98 7.56 -11.96 10.77
N PRO A 99 8.27 -13.06 10.46
CA PRO A 99 8.20 -13.70 9.13
C PRO A 99 6.82 -14.25 8.76
N GLY A 100 5.93 -14.44 9.74
CA GLY A 100 4.53 -14.85 9.53
C GLY A 100 3.54 -13.70 9.39
N ALA A 101 3.98 -12.44 9.49
CA ALA A 101 3.10 -11.29 9.35
C ALA A 101 2.62 -11.16 7.90
N THR A 102 1.30 -11.10 7.72
CA THR A 102 0.68 -10.89 6.41
C THR A 102 0.38 -9.41 6.19
N VAL A 103 0.12 -9.04 4.93
CA VAL A 103 -0.32 -7.68 4.59
C VAL A 103 -1.62 -7.33 5.30
N GLY A 104 -2.59 -8.25 5.36
CA GLY A 104 -3.86 -8.04 6.04
C GLY A 104 -3.70 -7.73 7.52
N MET A 105 -2.87 -8.49 8.24
CA MET A 105 -2.56 -8.21 9.65
C MET A 105 -1.96 -6.82 9.86
N PHE A 106 -1.08 -6.39 8.95
CA PHE A 106 -0.50 -5.06 9.00
C PHE A 106 -1.53 -3.96 8.74
N LEU A 107 -2.46 -4.15 7.81
CA LEU A 107 -3.53 -3.18 7.58
C LEU A 107 -4.49 -3.08 8.77
N ASP A 108 -4.83 -4.20 9.39
CA ASP A 108 -5.67 -4.20 10.60
C ASP A 108 -4.96 -3.53 11.78
N TYR A 109 -3.62 -3.63 11.83
CA TYR A 109 -2.81 -2.85 12.77
C TYR A 109 -2.83 -1.36 12.42
N LEU A 110 -2.67 -1.03 11.14
CA LEU A 110 -2.66 0.35 10.65
C LEU A 110 -3.97 1.08 10.93
N ASP A 111 -5.11 0.40 10.86
CA ASP A 111 -6.43 0.96 11.19
C ASP A 111 -6.54 1.41 12.67
N ARG A 112 -5.61 0.97 13.53
CA ARG A 112 -5.49 1.39 14.94
C ARG A 112 -4.52 2.56 15.13
N CYS A 113 -3.79 2.95 14.09
CA CYS A 113 -2.75 3.97 14.07
C CYS A 113 -3.16 5.13 13.13
N PRO A 114 -4.04 6.06 13.57
CA PRO A 114 -4.57 7.14 12.74
C PRO A 114 -3.52 8.06 12.10
N ASN A 115 -2.32 8.18 12.66
CA ASN A 115 -1.21 8.95 12.10
C ASN A 115 -0.23 8.12 11.27
N GLY A 116 -0.45 6.81 11.18
CA GLY A 116 0.36 5.90 10.39
C GLY A 116 1.41 5.13 11.18
N VAL A 117 2.08 4.23 10.47
CA VAL A 117 3.15 3.39 10.99
C VAL A 117 4.37 3.52 10.10
N VAL A 118 5.54 3.75 10.69
CA VAL A 118 6.81 3.73 9.96
C VAL A 118 7.29 2.31 9.78
N LEU A 119 7.59 1.94 8.54
CA LEU A 119 8.21 0.67 8.17
C LEU A 119 9.63 0.92 7.63
N SER A 120 10.58 0.11 8.08
CA SER A 120 11.90 0.04 7.43
C SER A 120 11.79 -0.73 6.12
N MET A 121 12.05 -0.06 5.00
CA MET A 121 12.17 -0.69 3.70
C MET A 121 13.55 -1.35 3.58
N ASP A 122 14.60 -0.65 3.99
CA ASP A 122 15.95 -1.17 4.16
C ASP A 122 16.66 -0.47 5.34
N THR A 123 17.98 -0.59 5.45
CA THR A 123 18.76 0.05 6.54
C THR A 123 18.85 1.57 6.43
N SER A 124 18.51 2.18 5.30
CA SER A 124 18.63 3.63 5.07
C SER A 124 17.31 4.30 4.66
N ARG A 125 16.26 3.53 4.35
CA ARG A 125 14.98 4.03 3.86
C ARG A 125 13.83 3.58 4.74
N GLN A 126 13.08 4.58 5.19
CA GLN A 126 11.89 4.42 6.01
C GLN A 126 10.70 5.08 5.33
N SER A 127 9.53 4.46 5.46
CA SER A 127 8.29 4.97 4.90
C SER A 127 7.20 4.96 5.94
N CYS A 128 6.49 6.08 6.06
CA CYS A 128 5.28 6.19 6.85
C CYS A 128 4.11 5.72 6.00
N VAL A 129 3.50 4.62 6.41
CA VAL A 129 2.32 4.03 5.77
C VAL A 129 1.08 4.45 6.54
N ARG A 130 0.08 5.01 5.85
CA ARG A 130 -1.12 5.61 6.46
C ARG A 130 -2.27 5.78 5.48
N ASP A 131 -3.31 6.49 5.91
CA ASP A 131 -4.49 6.85 5.10
C ASP A 131 -5.20 5.61 4.54
N SER A 132 -5.36 4.58 5.38
CA SER A 132 -6.10 3.37 5.02
C SER A 132 -7.58 3.71 4.77
N GLY A 133 -8.09 3.28 3.63
CA GLY A 133 -9.49 3.51 3.25
C GLY A 133 -9.99 2.46 2.27
N LYS A 134 -11.27 2.12 2.34
CA LYS A 134 -11.88 1.18 1.41
C LYS A 134 -12.07 1.85 0.05
N VAL A 135 -11.77 1.13 -1.03
CA VAL A 135 -12.05 1.53 -2.40
C VAL A 135 -13.36 0.89 -2.84
N GLU A 136 -14.30 1.72 -3.27
CA GLU A 136 -15.51 1.26 -3.93
C GLU A 136 -15.33 1.39 -5.44
N PHE A 137 -15.20 0.25 -6.12
CA PHE A 137 -15.32 0.24 -7.57
C PHE A 137 -16.81 0.29 -7.90
N ALA A 138 -17.25 1.37 -8.54
CA ALA A 138 -18.52 1.33 -9.25
C ALA A 138 -18.49 0.12 -10.20
N GLY A 139 -19.61 -0.60 -10.34
CA GLY A 139 -19.72 -1.88 -11.06
C GLY A 139 -19.44 -1.86 -12.56
N ALA A 140 -18.58 -0.95 -13.05
CA ALA A 140 -17.98 -0.99 -14.35
C ALA A 140 -17.00 -2.18 -14.40
N THR A 141 -17.55 -3.32 -14.80
CA THR A 141 -16.76 -4.47 -15.26
C THR A 141 -16.14 -4.08 -16.60
N PRO A 142 -14.83 -4.27 -16.83
CA PRO A 142 -14.24 -4.11 -18.16
C PRO A 142 -14.83 -5.10 -19.18
#